data_AF-A0A530BJP3-F1
#
_entry.id   AF-A0A530BJP3-F1
#
_cell.length_a   1.000
_cell.length_b   1.000
_cell.length_c   1.000
_cell.angle_alpha   90.00
_cell.angle_beta   90.00
_cell.angle_gamma   90.00
#
_symmetry.space_group_name_H-M   'P 1'
#
loop_
_entity.id
_entity.type
_entity.pdbx_description
1 polymer ?
#
loop_
_entity_poly.entity_id
_entity_poly.type
_entity_poly.pdbx_seq_one_letter_code
_entity_poly.pdbx_strand_id
1 'polypeptide(L)'
;MSDNKSDKPGTPKDTHYAKLRRAHRDQKAGGAPAFRPRQPVPPGEGPTDGLVRLYGLHTVRAALDNPWRKIRKMLVTRNAAERLS
;
A
#
# COMPACT_ATOMS: atom_id res chain seq x y z
N MET A 1 18.97 3.93 -17.19
CA MET A 1 18.80 5.38 -17.35
C MET A 1 17.59 5.82 -16.53
N SER A 2 17.79 6.67 -15.53
CA SER A 2 16.73 7.17 -14.65
C SER A 2 16.03 8.35 -15.32
N ASP A 3 14.71 8.28 -15.49
CA ASP A 3 13.89 9.40 -15.96
C ASP A 3 13.76 10.46 -14.86
N ASN A 4 14.72 11.38 -14.83
CA ASN A 4 14.67 12.56 -13.97
C ASN A 4 13.76 13.60 -14.63
N LYS A 5 12.44 13.45 -14.44
CA LYS A 5 11.41 14.27 -15.08
C LYS A 5 10.78 15.32 -14.15
N SER A 6 11.34 15.50 -12.95
CA SER A 6 10.73 16.25 -11.85
C SER A 6 11.19 17.72 -11.72
N ASP A 7 12.25 18.17 -12.40
CA ASP A 7 12.86 19.49 -12.12
C ASP A 7 12.55 20.59 -13.15
N LYS A 8 11.55 20.41 -14.02
CA LYS A 8 11.16 21.47 -14.98
C LYS A 8 10.01 22.28 -14.40
N PRO A 9 10.13 23.62 -14.26
CA PRO A 9 9.00 24.45 -13.88
C PRO A 9 7.89 24.26 -14.92
N GLY A 10 6.72 23.78 -14.47
CA GLY A 10 5.62 23.43 -15.36
C GLY A 10 5.26 24.61 -16.26
N THR A 11 5.23 24.40 -17.57
CA THR A 11 4.87 25.47 -18.49
C THR A 11 3.40 25.86 -18.31
N PRO A 12 2.97 27.06 -18.71
CA PRO A 12 1.55 27.43 -18.72
C PRO A 12 0.68 26.43 -19.51
N LYS A 13 1.24 25.80 -20.55
CA LYS A 13 0.61 24.72 -21.33
C LYS A 13 0.44 23.44 -20.50
N ASP A 14 1.42 23.06 -19.69
CA ASP A 14 1.32 21.87 -18.83
C ASP A 14 0.21 22.04 -17.79
N THR A 15 0.06 23.26 -17.25
CA THR A 15 -1.04 23.59 -16.34
C THR A 15 -2.40 23.48 -17.05
N HIS A 16 -2.50 23.99 -18.28
CA HIS A 16 -3.71 23.90 -19.09
C HIS A 16 -4.11 22.44 -19.35
N TYR A 17 -3.18 21.61 -19.82
CA TYR A 17 -3.44 20.20 -20.09
C TYR A 17 -3.65 19.37 -18.80
N ALA A 18 -3.02 19.73 -17.68
CA ALA A 18 -3.30 19.13 -16.39
C ALA A 18 -4.75 19.39 -15.93
N LYS A 19 -5.24 20.63 -16.09
CA LYS A 19 -6.63 20.99 -15.78
C LYS A 19 -7.63 20.25 -16.68
N LEU A 20 -7.38 20.21 -18.00
CA LEU A 20 -8.23 19.50 -18.95
C LEU A 20 -8.34 18.00 -18.62
N ARG A 21 -7.21 17.36 -18.31
CA ARG A 21 -7.18 15.94 -17.91
C ARG A 21 -7.89 15.67 -16.59
N ARG A 22 -7.87 16.62 -15.64
CA ARG A 22 -8.67 16.52 -14.41
C ARG A 22 -10.16 16.60 -14.73
N ALA A 23 -10.60 17.63 -15.45
CA ALA A 23 -12.00 17.80 -15.84
C ALA A 23 -12.58 16.57 -16.57
N HIS A 24 -11.84 16.01 -17.53
CA HIS A 24 -12.25 14.79 -18.23
C HIS A 24 -12.36 13.56 -17.30
N ARG A 25 -11.43 13.40 -16.36
CA ARG A 25 -11.51 12.33 -15.35
C ARG A 25 -12.70 12.53 -14.41
N ASP A 26 -12.93 13.75 -13.95
CA ASP A 26 -14.02 14.08 -13.03
C ASP A 26 -15.38 13.87 -13.70
N GLN A 27 -15.51 14.24 -14.98
CA GLN A 27 -16.70 13.99 -15.79
C GLN A 27 -16.94 12.47 -15.99
N LYS A 28 -15.89 11.70 -16.28
CA LYS A 28 -16.00 10.24 -16.45
C LYS A 28 -16.24 9.50 -15.13
N ALA A 29 -15.72 10.00 -14.02
CA ALA A 29 -15.85 9.41 -12.68
C ALA A 29 -17.23 9.67 -12.03
N GLY A 30 -18.07 10.49 -12.64
CA GLY A 30 -19.39 10.84 -12.09
C GLY A 30 -19.33 11.78 -10.89
N GLY A 31 -18.27 12.59 -10.77
CA GLY A 31 -18.06 13.55 -9.69
C GLY A 31 -17.08 13.07 -8.59
N ALA A 32 -17.04 13.82 -7.49
CA ALA A 32 -16.21 13.49 -6.34
C ALA A 32 -16.68 12.17 -5.71
N PRO A 33 -15.76 11.26 -5.32
CA PRO A 33 -16.15 10.03 -4.66
C PRO A 33 -16.92 10.39 -3.38
N ALA A 34 -18.16 9.91 -3.28
CA ALA A 34 -18.93 10.04 -2.06
C ALA A 34 -18.13 9.42 -0.90
N PHE A 35 -18.03 10.13 0.22
CA PHE A 35 -17.46 9.58 1.43
C PHE A 35 -18.28 8.35 1.84
N ARG A 36 -17.71 7.16 1.67
CA ARG A 36 -18.31 5.90 2.12
C ARG A 36 -17.64 5.54 3.43
N PRO A 37 -18.32 5.64 4.58
CA PRO A 37 -17.77 5.12 5.83
C PRO A 37 -17.47 3.63 5.61
N ARG A 38 -16.23 3.23 5.87
CA ARG A 38 -15.88 1.81 5.87
C ARG A 38 -16.69 1.15 6.98
N GLN A 39 -17.44 0.11 6.64
CA GLN A 39 -18.09 -0.71 7.65
C GLN A 39 -17.01 -1.33 8.55
N PRO A 40 -17.14 -1.22 9.89
CA PRO A 40 -16.23 -1.89 10.79
C PRO A 40 -16.36 -3.39 10.55
N VAL A 41 -15.26 -4.02 10.14
CA VAL A 41 -15.20 -5.47 10.02
C VAL A 41 -15.01 -5.99 11.44
N PRO A 42 -15.90 -6.87 11.95
CA PRO A 42 -15.71 -7.46 13.26
C PRO A 42 -14.37 -8.22 13.28
N PRO A 43 -13.70 -8.31 14.44
CA PRO A 43 -12.52 -9.14 14.57
C PRO A 43 -12.87 -10.55 14.09
N GLY A 44 -12.10 -11.08 13.13
CA GLY A 44 -12.27 -12.46 12.70
C GLY A 44 -12.05 -13.43 13.87
N GLU A 45 -12.62 -14.63 13.76
CA GLU A 45 -12.32 -15.71 14.70
C GLU A 45 -10.80 -15.91 14.81
N GLY A 46 -10.33 -16.04 16.05
CA GLY A 46 -8.93 -16.31 16.32
C GLY A 46 -8.49 -17.65 15.73
N PRO A 47 -7.18 -17.88 15.54
CA PRO A 47 -6.69 -19.14 15.01
C PRO A 47 -7.09 -20.31 15.93
N THR A 48 -7.53 -21.42 15.34
CA THR A 48 -7.96 -22.63 16.06
C THR A 48 -6.85 -23.23 16.93
N ASP A 49 -5.59 -23.13 16.49
CA ASP A 49 -4.39 -23.59 17.20
C ASP A 49 -3.65 -22.46 17.94
N GLY A 50 -4.23 -21.25 17.98
CA GLY A 50 -3.60 -20.05 18.52
C GLY A 50 -2.40 -19.54 17.68
N LEU A 51 -2.15 -20.10 16.49
CA LEU A 51 -1.04 -19.71 15.62
C LEU A 51 -1.53 -18.98 14.36
N VAL A 52 -1.16 -17.71 14.26
CA VAL A 52 -1.35 -16.94 13.03
C VAL A 52 -0.19 -17.20 12.07
N ARG A 53 -0.50 -17.58 10.84
CA ARG A 53 0.47 -17.71 9.73
C ARG A 53 0.43 -16.44 8.89
N LEU A 54 1.58 -15.79 8.73
CA LEU A 54 1.71 -14.52 8.00
C LEU A 54 2.45 -14.74 6.68
N TYR A 55 2.05 -13.98 5.66
CA TYR A 55 2.62 -14.04 4.31
C TYR A 55 2.84 -12.62 3.78
N GLY A 56 3.88 -12.46 2.96
CA GLY A 56 4.27 -11.19 2.35
C GLY A 56 5.43 -10.52 3.09
N LEU A 57 6.30 -9.85 2.34
CA LEU A 57 7.52 -9.26 2.90
C LEU A 57 7.20 -8.16 3.92
N HIS A 58 6.26 -7.28 3.59
CA HIS A 58 5.92 -6.12 4.42
C HIS A 58 5.23 -6.50 5.73
N THR A 59 4.28 -7.43 5.65
CA THR A 59 3.52 -7.94 6.80
C THR A 59 4.41 -8.73 7.75
N VAL A 60 5.32 -9.55 7.20
CA VAL A 60 6.32 -10.28 7.98
C VAL A 60 7.30 -9.32 8.63
N ARG A 61 7.79 -8.29 7.92
CA ARG A 61 8.66 -7.26 8.50
C ARG A 61 7.98 -6.54 9.66
N ALA A 62 6.76 -6.08 9.47
CA ALA A 62 5.98 -5.45 10.54
C ALA A 62 5.75 -6.38 11.74
N ALA A 63 5.65 -7.69 11.51
CA ALA A 63 5.53 -8.66 12.58
C ALA A 63 6.85 -8.92 13.33
N LEU A 64 7.99 -8.86 12.63
CA LEU A 64 9.33 -8.94 13.21
C LEU A 64 9.64 -7.70 14.07
N ASP A 65 9.26 -6.52 13.59
CA ASP A 65 9.50 -5.25 14.28
C ASP A 65 8.58 -5.03 15.50
N ASN A 66 7.61 -5.93 15.73
CA ASN A 66 6.67 -5.82 16.85
C ASN A 66 7.12 -6.66 18.05
N PRO A 67 7.60 -6.04 19.15
CA PRO A 67 8.12 -6.77 20.31
C PRO A 67 7.05 -7.54 21.08
N TRP A 68 5.77 -7.23 20.91
CA TRP A 68 4.68 -7.98 21.55
C TRP A 68 4.36 -9.29 20.83
N ARG A 69 4.97 -9.56 19.66
CA ARG A 69 4.79 -10.81 18.94
C ARG A 69 5.87 -11.82 19.30
N LYS A 70 5.45 -13.06 19.57
CA LYS A 70 6.35 -14.21 19.74
C LYS A 70 6.41 -15.05 18.47
N ILE A 71 7.55 -15.03 17.80
CA ILE A 71 7.77 -15.80 16.57
C ILE A 71 8.12 -17.25 16.93
N ARG A 72 7.33 -18.20 16.43
CA ARG A 72 7.54 -19.65 16.70
C ARG A 72 8.47 -20.31 15.70
N LYS A 73 8.26 -20.06 14.42
CA LYS A 73 9.07 -20.58 13.31
C LYS A 73 8.93 -19.65 12.12
N MET A 74 9.99 -19.51 11.33
CA MET A 74 9.98 -18.79 10.05
C MET A 74 10.59 -19.67 8.98
N LEU A 75 9.93 -19.75 7.83
CA LEU A 75 10.47 -20.33 6.61
C LEU A 75 10.69 -19.18 5.62
N VAL A 76 11.92 -19.06 5.13
CA VAL A 76 12.33 -17.93 4.31
C VAL A 76 13.33 -18.40 3.26
N THR A 77 13.20 -17.93 2.02
CA THR A 77 14.21 -18.15 0.98
C THR A 77 15.37 -17.17 1.17
N ARG A 78 16.53 -17.45 0.57
CA ARG A 78 17.70 -16.56 0.69
C ARG A 78 17.40 -15.12 0.27
N ASN A 79 16.74 -14.92 -0.88
CA ASN A 79 16.32 -13.60 -1.36
C ASN A 79 15.36 -12.90 -0.38
N ALA A 80 14.42 -13.63 0.21
CA ALA A 80 13.51 -13.03 1.18
C ALA A 80 14.24 -12.64 2.48
N ALA A 81 15.24 -13.41 2.91
CA ALA A 81 16.06 -13.07 4.08
C ALA A 81 16.87 -11.78 3.85
N GLU A 82 17.49 -11.64 2.67
CA GLU A 82 18.21 -10.41 2.28
C GLU A 82 17.31 -9.17 2.21
N ARG A 83 16.01 -9.35 1.94
CA ARG A 83 15.03 -8.26 1.92
C ARG A 83 14.38 -7.99 3.28
N LEU A 84 14.60 -8.88 4.25
CA LEU A 84 14.08 -8.77 5.62
C LEU A 84 15.14 -8.32 6.62
N SER A 85 16.43 -8.31 6.25
CA SER A 85 17.53 -7.77 7.08
C SER A 85 17.38 -6.27 7.28
#